data_AF-A0A2R6F7Y5-F1
#
_entry.id   AF-A0A2R6F7Y5-F1
#
_cell.length_a   1.000
_cell.length_b   1.000
_cell.length_c   1.000
_cell.angle_alpha   90.00
_cell.angle_beta   90.00
_cell.angle_gamma   90.00
#
_symmetry.space_group_name_H-M   'P 1'
#
loop_
_entity.id
_entity.type
_entity.pdbx_description
1 polymer ?
#
loop_
_entity_poly.entity_id
_entity_poly.type
_entity_poly.pdbx_seq_one_letter_code
_entity_poly.pdbx_strand_id
1 'polypeptide(L)'
;MFDKSTWIRLPRNVVVGHGVLPETLKAVEELHLTGRPLVVSSPTPYEVAGSRVVAQFADAGYDPDEIIIEEASFDAVQAVIAHAEEVDTGFLLGVGGGKAIDITKMAADHLGKGFVSVPTAASHDGIVSGRGSVPEGDTRHSVAAEPPLAVVADTEILAQAPWRLTTAGCADIISNYTAVRDWELAHRLKNVPYSEYAGALSQMTAEMLVENADSIKRNLEESSWIVVKALVSSGV
;
A
#
# COMPACT_ATOMS: atom_id res chain seq x y z
N MET A 1 -5.22 -4.23 38.98
CA MET A 1 -6.28 -4.19 37.95
C MET A 1 -5.56 -4.08 36.61
N PHE A 2 -5.85 -4.97 35.67
CA PHE A 2 -5.19 -4.98 34.35
C PHE A 2 -5.94 -4.03 33.42
N ASP A 3 -5.26 -3.01 32.90
CA ASP A 3 -5.84 -1.92 32.11
C ASP A 3 -4.99 -1.64 30.86
N LYS A 4 -4.78 -2.69 30.04
CA LYS A 4 -4.07 -2.58 28.76
C LYS A 4 -5.06 -2.78 27.62
N SER A 5 -5.16 -1.78 26.74
CA SER A 5 -5.89 -1.85 25.47
C SER A 5 -5.02 -1.30 24.34
N THR A 6 -5.04 -1.92 23.18
CA THR A 6 -4.42 -1.38 21.96
C THR A 6 -5.29 -1.70 20.76
N TRP A 7 -5.27 -0.83 19.75
CA TRP A 7 -5.96 -1.05 18.49
C TRP A 7 -4.98 -1.63 17.47
N ILE A 8 -5.36 -2.75 16.85
CA ILE A 8 -4.66 -3.31 15.70
C ILE A 8 -5.61 -3.15 14.51
N ARG A 9 -5.15 -2.44 13.48
CA ARG A 9 -5.91 -2.17 12.27
C ARG A 9 -5.23 -2.88 11.12
N LEU A 10 -5.99 -3.74 10.44
CA LEU A 10 -5.55 -4.53 9.30
C LEU A 10 -6.48 -4.25 8.12
N PRO A 11 -6.02 -4.40 6.87
CA PRO A 11 -6.91 -4.38 5.73
C PRO A 11 -8.00 -5.42 5.90
N ARG A 12 -9.25 -5.01 5.65
CA ARG A 12 -10.42 -5.90 5.72
C ARG A 12 -10.45 -6.82 4.49
N ASN A 13 -10.13 -6.26 3.33
CA ASN A 13 -10.12 -6.98 2.06
C ASN A 13 -8.72 -6.96 1.46
N VAL A 14 -8.19 -8.13 1.11
CA VAL A 14 -6.92 -8.27 0.38
C VAL A 14 -7.20 -9.16 -0.82
N VAL A 15 -7.21 -8.56 -2.00
CA VAL A 15 -7.43 -9.24 -3.27
C VAL A 15 -6.09 -9.26 -4.01
N VAL A 16 -5.54 -10.45 -4.22
CA VAL A 16 -4.28 -10.64 -4.95
C VAL A 16 -4.53 -11.72 -6.00
N GLY A 17 -4.14 -11.46 -7.25
CA GLY A 17 -4.22 -12.48 -8.28
C GLY A 17 -4.11 -11.95 -9.70
N HIS A 18 -4.21 -12.86 -10.65
CA HIS A 18 -4.14 -12.56 -12.07
C HIS A 18 -5.41 -11.82 -12.53
N GLY A 19 -5.25 -10.63 -13.10
CA GLY A 19 -6.36 -9.90 -13.74
C GLY A 19 -7.45 -9.47 -12.75
N VAL A 20 -7.11 -9.26 -11.48
CA VAL A 20 -8.09 -8.92 -10.42
C VAL A 20 -8.39 -7.43 -10.31
N LEU A 21 -7.85 -6.56 -11.16
CA LEU A 21 -8.22 -5.14 -11.18
C LEU A 21 -9.75 -4.91 -11.21
N PRO A 22 -10.56 -5.67 -11.98
CA PRO A 22 -12.02 -5.55 -11.97
C PRO A 22 -12.69 -5.94 -10.64
N GLU A 23 -11.98 -6.54 -9.67
CA GLU A 23 -12.53 -6.77 -8.33
C GLU A 23 -12.47 -5.52 -7.45
N THR A 24 -11.89 -4.40 -7.93
CA THR A 24 -11.73 -3.16 -7.14
C THR A 24 -13.07 -2.62 -6.64
N LEU A 25 -14.07 -2.49 -7.51
CA LEU A 25 -15.41 -2.01 -7.11
C LEU A 25 -16.00 -2.88 -6.00
N LYS A 26 -16.01 -4.20 -6.21
CA LYS A 26 -16.57 -5.16 -5.25
C LYS A 26 -15.83 -5.08 -3.91
N ALA A 27 -14.50 -5.00 -3.93
CA ALA A 27 -13.70 -4.87 -2.73
C ALA A 27 -14.03 -3.59 -1.94
N VAL A 28 -14.44 -2.50 -2.62
CA VAL A 28 -14.90 -1.26 -2.01
C VAL A 28 -16.34 -1.33 -1.51
N GLU A 29 -17.25 -1.93 -2.27
CA GLU A 29 -18.65 -2.10 -1.89
C GLU A 29 -18.80 -2.91 -0.59
N GLU A 30 -18.01 -3.98 -0.43
CA GLU A 30 -17.99 -4.80 0.79
C GLU A 30 -17.53 -4.01 2.03
N LEU A 31 -16.74 -2.95 1.86
CA LEU A 31 -16.32 -2.08 2.96
C LEU A 31 -17.41 -1.10 3.40
N HIS A 32 -18.49 -0.98 2.63
CA HIS A 32 -19.58 -0.02 2.81
C HIS A 32 -19.07 1.43 2.81
N LEU A 33 -18.07 1.74 1.98
CA LEU A 33 -17.62 3.11 1.76
C LEU A 33 -18.66 3.85 0.92
N THR A 34 -18.96 5.09 1.32
CA THR A 34 -20.02 5.90 0.71
C THR A 34 -19.49 7.26 0.25
N GLY A 35 -20.18 7.87 -0.70
CA GLY A 35 -19.81 9.18 -1.24
C GLY A 35 -18.95 9.08 -2.48
N ARG A 36 -18.36 10.21 -2.87
CA ARG A 36 -17.62 10.36 -4.13
C ARG A 36 -16.23 9.69 -4.01
N PRO A 37 -15.85 8.73 -4.88
CA PRO A 37 -14.50 8.20 -4.91
C PRO A 37 -13.54 9.21 -5.55
N LEU A 38 -12.38 9.44 -4.93
CA LEU A 38 -11.26 10.15 -5.56
C LEU A 38 -10.14 9.17 -5.91
N VAL A 39 -9.84 9.03 -7.20
CA VAL A 39 -8.71 8.25 -7.69
C VAL A 39 -7.46 9.13 -7.75
N VAL A 40 -6.45 8.77 -6.98
CA VAL A 40 -5.15 9.45 -6.96
C VAL A 40 -4.14 8.55 -7.64
N SER A 41 -3.49 9.05 -8.68
CA SER A 41 -2.52 8.29 -9.48
C SER A 41 -1.36 9.17 -9.94
N SER A 42 -0.34 8.58 -10.58
CA SER A 42 0.65 9.31 -11.38
C SER A 42 0.50 9.00 -12.87
N PRO A 43 1.18 9.70 -13.79
CA PRO A 43 0.88 9.62 -15.23
C PRO A 43 0.91 8.19 -15.80
N THR A 44 2.02 7.45 -15.65
CA THR A 44 2.11 6.07 -16.18
C THR A 44 1.15 5.10 -15.49
N PRO A 45 1.04 5.04 -14.16
CA PRO A 45 0.04 4.18 -13.52
C PRO A 45 -1.41 4.53 -13.85
N TYR A 46 -1.71 5.78 -14.19
CA TYR A 46 -3.06 6.19 -14.58
C TYR A 46 -3.44 5.55 -15.92
N GLU A 47 -2.54 5.58 -16.89
CA GLU A 47 -2.71 4.89 -18.17
C GLU A 47 -2.81 3.37 -17.99
N VAL A 48 -1.98 2.80 -17.11
CA VAL A 48 -1.93 1.35 -16.88
C VAL A 48 -3.19 0.86 -16.15
N ALA A 49 -3.65 1.53 -15.10
CA ALA A 49 -4.72 1.04 -14.23
C ALA A 49 -5.74 2.10 -13.83
N GLY A 50 -5.31 3.35 -13.57
CA GLY A 50 -6.16 4.41 -13.01
C GLY A 50 -7.41 4.68 -13.85
N SER A 51 -7.27 4.89 -15.15
CA SER A 51 -8.40 5.12 -16.06
C SER A 51 -9.42 3.98 -16.07
N ARG A 52 -8.96 2.73 -15.95
CA ARG A 52 -9.84 1.54 -15.87
C ARG A 52 -10.60 1.50 -14.55
N VAL A 53 -9.95 1.86 -13.43
CA VAL A 53 -10.61 1.97 -12.12
C VAL A 53 -11.66 3.09 -12.15
N VAL A 54 -11.34 4.26 -12.71
CA VAL A 54 -12.30 5.36 -12.85
C VAL A 54 -13.51 4.94 -13.68
N ALA A 55 -13.29 4.34 -14.85
CA ALA A 55 -14.37 3.83 -15.69
C ALA A 55 -15.23 2.80 -14.96
N GLN A 56 -14.61 1.89 -14.21
CA GLN A 56 -15.33 0.88 -13.42
C GLN A 56 -16.31 1.49 -12.41
N PHE A 57 -15.90 2.54 -11.68
CA PHE A 57 -16.78 3.22 -10.74
C PHE A 57 -17.87 4.02 -11.46
N ALA A 58 -17.54 4.71 -12.56
CA ALA A 58 -18.51 5.45 -13.36
C ALA A 58 -19.59 4.54 -13.96
N ASP A 59 -19.21 3.39 -14.51
CA ASP A 59 -20.14 2.39 -15.08
C ASP A 59 -21.09 1.80 -14.03
N ALA A 60 -20.66 1.77 -12.76
CA ALA A 60 -21.48 1.35 -11.62
C ALA A 60 -22.39 2.46 -11.05
N GLY A 61 -22.37 3.66 -11.66
CA GLY A 61 -23.22 4.78 -11.27
C GLY A 61 -22.65 5.67 -10.17
N TYR A 62 -21.36 5.51 -9.82
CA TYR A 62 -20.65 6.50 -9.02
C TYR A 62 -20.24 7.70 -9.88
N ASP A 63 -19.86 8.80 -9.24
CA ASP A 63 -19.28 9.99 -9.88
C ASP A 63 -17.80 10.11 -9.50
N PRO A 64 -16.90 9.24 -9.98
CA PRO A 64 -15.49 9.29 -9.59
C PRO A 64 -14.83 10.60 -10.02
N ASP A 65 -14.04 11.18 -9.12
CA ASP A 65 -13.10 12.25 -9.44
C ASP A 65 -11.67 11.70 -9.51
N GLU A 66 -10.75 12.41 -10.14
CA GLU A 66 -9.38 11.94 -10.35
C GLU A 66 -8.36 13.08 -10.24
N ILE A 67 -7.20 12.76 -9.67
CA ILE A 67 -6.06 13.67 -9.61
C ILE A 67 -4.77 12.93 -9.94
N ILE A 68 -3.99 13.52 -10.85
CA ILE A 68 -2.71 12.97 -11.30
C ILE A 68 -1.57 13.79 -10.70
N ILE A 69 -0.74 13.14 -9.88
CA ILE A 69 0.43 13.72 -9.22
C ILE A 69 1.72 13.26 -9.91
N GLU A 70 2.57 14.21 -10.30
CA GLU A 70 3.83 13.90 -10.99
C GLU A 70 4.95 13.53 -10.01
N GLU A 71 5.06 14.26 -8.91
CA GLU A 71 6.13 14.11 -7.94
C GLU A 71 5.61 13.75 -6.55
N ALA A 72 6.42 12.99 -5.82
CA ALA A 72 6.13 12.69 -4.43
C ALA A 72 6.73 13.79 -3.54
N SER A 73 5.88 14.64 -2.98
CA SER A 73 6.28 15.74 -2.10
C SER A 73 5.18 16.02 -1.07
N PHE A 74 5.51 16.81 -0.04
CA PHE A 74 4.50 17.30 0.89
C PHE A 74 3.45 18.17 0.19
N ASP A 75 3.87 18.97 -0.81
CA ASP A 75 2.96 19.78 -1.62
C ASP A 75 1.97 18.92 -2.41
N ALA A 76 2.38 17.75 -2.90
CA ALA A 76 1.47 16.81 -3.56
C ALA A 76 0.43 16.24 -2.59
N VAL A 77 0.79 15.99 -1.33
CA VAL A 77 -0.18 15.61 -0.29
C VAL A 77 -1.18 16.74 -0.07
N GLN A 78 -0.71 17.98 0.08
CA GLN A 78 -1.59 19.15 0.27
C GLN A 78 -2.51 19.38 -0.94
N ALA A 79 -2.01 19.18 -2.15
CA ALA A 79 -2.82 19.27 -3.37
C ALA A 79 -3.95 18.23 -3.39
N VAL A 80 -3.66 16.98 -3.02
CA VAL A 80 -4.68 15.92 -2.92
C VAL A 80 -5.70 16.23 -1.82
N ILE A 81 -5.26 16.76 -0.67
CA ILE A 81 -6.14 17.18 0.42
C ILE A 81 -7.10 18.28 -0.07
N ALA A 82 -6.56 19.35 -0.63
CA ALA A 82 -7.35 20.49 -1.10
C ALA A 82 -8.36 20.08 -2.19
N HIS A 83 -7.94 19.25 -3.14
CA HIS A 83 -8.81 18.72 -4.18
C HIS A 83 -9.92 17.84 -3.60
N ALA A 84 -9.59 16.95 -2.67
CA ALA A 84 -10.55 16.07 -2.03
C ALA A 84 -11.62 16.84 -1.24
N GLU A 85 -11.26 17.96 -0.61
CA GLU A 85 -12.20 18.88 0.05
C GLU A 85 -13.07 19.63 -0.96
N GLU A 86 -12.49 20.13 -2.05
CA GLU A 86 -13.21 20.85 -3.10
C GLU A 86 -14.33 20.01 -3.73
N VAL A 87 -14.07 18.72 -3.97
CA VAL A 87 -15.01 17.80 -4.62
C VAL A 87 -15.86 16.97 -3.64
N ASP A 88 -15.78 17.26 -2.34
CA ASP A 88 -16.45 16.55 -1.24
C ASP A 88 -16.28 15.01 -1.32
N THR A 89 -15.02 14.58 -1.32
CA THR A 89 -14.66 13.17 -1.45
C THR A 89 -15.15 12.34 -0.25
N GLY A 90 -15.77 11.20 -0.55
CA GLY A 90 -16.18 10.21 0.45
C GLY A 90 -15.05 9.27 0.88
N PHE A 91 -14.22 8.84 -0.06
CA PHE A 91 -13.07 7.96 0.16
C PHE A 91 -12.07 8.06 -1.00
N LEU A 92 -10.82 7.66 -0.74
CA LEU A 92 -9.73 7.79 -1.69
C LEU A 92 -9.21 6.42 -2.15
N LEU A 93 -8.90 6.29 -3.43
CA LEU A 93 -8.20 5.15 -4.01
C LEU A 93 -6.82 5.58 -4.51
N GLY A 94 -5.77 4.94 -4.01
CA GLY A 94 -4.41 5.16 -4.47
C GLY A 94 -4.08 4.13 -5.54
N VAL A 95 -4.05 4.54 -6.81
CA VAL A 95 -3.73 3.66 -7.93
C VAL A 95 -2.32 3.97 -8.41
N GLY A 96 -1.36 3.09 -8.11
CA GLY A 96 -0.01 3.27 -8.63
C GLY A 96 1.10 2.59 -7.87
N GLY A 97 2.33 3.05 -8.10
CA GLY A 97 3.47 2.65 -7.27
C GLY A 97 3.41 3.27 -5.87
N GLY A 98 4.41 2.97 -5.05
CA GLY A 98 4.45 3.41 -3.65
C GLY A 98 4.31 4.93 -3.44
N LYS A 99 4.76 5.75 -4.39
CA LYS A 99 4.60 7.22 -4.34
C LYS A 99 3.14 7.65 -4.32
N ALA A 100 2.34 7.16 -5.26
CA ALA A 100 0.93 7.54 -5.37
C ALA A 100 0.17 7.04 -4.14
N ILE A 101 0.39 5.77 -3.78
CA ILE A 101 -0.19 5.14 -2.60
C ILE A 101 0.14 5.90 -1.31
N ASP A 102 1.40 6.27 -1.08
CA ASP A 102 1.79 6.98 0.13
C ASP A 102 1.11 8.34 0.22
N ILE A 103 1.05 9.09 -0.89
CA ILE A 103 0.35 10.38 -0.94
C ILE A 103 -1.14 10.22 -0.63
N THR A 104 -1.82 9.29 -1.29
CA THR A 104 -3.23 9.03 -1.04
C THR A 104 -3.49 8.64 0.41
N LYS A 105 -2.66 7.75 0.96
CA LYS A 105 -2.77 7.27 2.34
C LYS A 105 -2.67 8.40 3.34
N MET A 106 -1.70 9.31 3.18
CA MET A 106 -1.55 10.45 4.08
C MET A 106 -2.67 11.48 3.92
N ALA A 107 -3.14 11.72 2.69
CA ALA A 107 -4.28 12.60 2.47
C ALA A 107 -5.56 12.03 3.10
N ALA A 108 -5.82 10.74 2.91
CA ALA A 108 -6.97 10.06 3.49
C ALA A 108 -6.92 10.05 5.03
N ASP A 109 -5.74 9.79 5.61
CA ASP A 109 -5.51 9.86 7.07
C ASP A 109 -5.80 11.26 7.60
N HIS A 110 -5.27 12.30 6.95
CA HIS A 110 -5.50 13.70 7.33
C HIS A 110 -6.99 14.08 7.29
N LEU A 111 -7.71 13.62 6.28
CA LEU A 111 -9.14 13.90 6.08
C LEU A 111 -10.06 13.00 6.91
N GLY A 112 -9.53 11.97 7.59
CA GLY A 112 -10.33 10.95 8.27
C GLY A 112 -11.21 10.14 7.32
N LYS A 113 -10.77 9.91 6.08
CA LYS A 113 -11.52 9.21 5.02
C LYS A 113 -10.99 7.81 4.79
N GLY A 114 -11.83 6.94 4.24
CA GLY A 114 -11.42 5.59 3.86
C GLY A 114 -10.36 5.60 2.76
N PHE A 115 -9.38 4.71 2.85
CA PHE A 115 -8.30 4.54 1.87
C PHE A 115 -8.29 3.12 1.30
N VAL A 116 -8.15 3.01 -0.03
CA VAL A 116 -8.02 1.75 -0.77
C VAL A 116 -6.74 1.79 -1.61
N SER A 117 -5.92 0.74 -1.51
CA SER A 117 -4.64 0.63 -2.20
C SER A 117 -4.75 -0.28 -3.42
N VAL A 118 -4.45 0.26 -4.61
CA VAL A 118 -4.45 -0.48 -5.88
C VAL A 118 -3.04 -0.41 -6.49
N PRO A 119 -2.08 -1.22 -5.99
CA PRO A 119 -0.70 -1.11 -6.41
C PRO A 119 -0.46 -1.54 -7.85
N THR A 120 0.32 -0.74 -8.59
CA THR A 120 0.83 -1.08 -9.92
C THR A 120 2.33 -1.41 -9.90
N ALA A 121 2.96 -1.40 -8.73
CA ALA A 121 4.32 -1.88 -8.52
C ALA A 121 4.51 -2.40 -7.09
N ALA A 122 5.26 -3.50 -6.95
CA ALA A 122 5.57 -4.14 -5.67
C ALA A 122 6.97 -3.71 -5.16
N SER A 123 7.14 -2.42 -4.82
CA SER A 123 8.44 -1.84 -4.47
C SER A 123 8.79 -1.84 -2.98
N HIS A 124 7.80 -1.87 -2.10
CA HIS A 124 7.94 -1.86 -0.64
C HIS A 124 6.59 -2.13 0.03
N ASP A 125 6.59 -2.39 1.33
CA ASP A 125 5.41 -2.77 2.12
C ASP A 125 4.37 -1.65 2.31
N GLY A 126 4.73 -0.41 1.98
CA GLY A 126 3.85 0.77 1.96
C GLY A 126 2.53 0.61 1.19
N ILE A 127 2.44 -0.39 0.30
CA ILE A 127 1.19 -0.79 -0.37
C ILE A 127 0.12 -1.32 0.59
N VAL A 128 0.51 -1.76 1.80
CA VAL A 128 -0.35 -2.36 2.83
C VAL A 128 -0.14 -1.73 4.21
N SER A 129 1.01 -1.12 4.46
CA SER A 129 1.38 -0.66 5.81
C SER A 129 0.77 0.69 6.21
N GLY A 130 0.58 0.87 7.52
CA GLY A 130 0.15 2.12 8.17
C GLY A 130 1.27 3.17 8.33
N ARG A 131 2.19 3.25 7.36
CA ARG A 131 3.23 4.28 7.32
C ARG A 131 3.37 4.83 5.91
N GLY A 132 3.32 6.15 5.76
CA GLY A 132 3.63 6.84 4.51
C GLY A 132 5.07 7.33 4.48
N SER A 133 5.71 7.37 3.30
CA SER A 133 7.02 7.98 3.11
C SER A 133 6.93 9.22 2.22
N VAL A 134 7.37 10.37 2.75
CA VAL A 134 7.44 11.64 1.99
C VAL A 134 8.88 12.10 1.88
N PRO A 135 9.35 12.44 0.67
CA PRO A 135 10.62 13.14 0.51
C PRO A 135 10.57 14.56 1.12
N GLU A 136 11.60 14.93 1.86
CA GLU A 136 11.86 16.29 2.33
C GLU A 136 13.34 16.61 2.08
N GLY A 137 13.61 17.38 1.02
CA GLY A 137 14.98 17.60 0.53
C GLY A 137 15.69 16.29 0.16
N ASP A 138 16.87 16.07 0.73
CA ASP A 138 17.66 14.84 0.54
C ASP A 138 17.27 13.70 1.50
N THR A 139 16.29 13.93 2.38
CA THR A 139 15.82 12.96 3.37
C THR A 139 14.42 12.45 3.07
N ARG A 140 14.04 11.32 3.68
CA ARG A 140 12.69 10.79 3.65
C ARG A 140 12.13 10.73 5.06
N HIS A 141 10.93 11.25 5.23
CA HIS A 141 10.19 11.22 6.48
C HIS A 141 9.17 10.09 6.43
N SER A 142 9.20 9.21 7.42
CA SER A 142 8.21 8.15 7.57
C SER A 142 7.16 8.59 8.59
N VAL A 143 5.95 8.86 8.12
CA VAL A 143 4.83 9.37 8.91
C VAL A 143 3.86 8.23 9.19
N ALA A 144 3.37 8.12 10.43
CA ALA A 144 2.31 7.17 10.75
C ALA A 144 1.02 7.58 10.03
N ALA A 145 0.30 6.62 9.46
CA ALA A 145 -0.97 6.84 8.78
C ALA A 145 -1.86 5.61 8.95
N GLU A 146 -3.16 5.75 8.72
CA GLU A 146 -4.06 4.61 8.66
C GLU A 146 -3.67 3.61 7.55
N PRO A 147 -3.64 2.30 7.83
CA PRO A 147 -3.47 1.29 6.78
C PRO A 147 -4.69 1.30 5.83
N PRO A 148 -4.52 0.84 4.58
CA PRO A 148 -5.64 0.69 3.65
C PRO A 148 -6.71 -0.24 4.20
N LEU A 149 -7.97 0.12 3.95
CA LEU A 149 -9.12 -0.73 4.25
C LEU A 149 -9.21 -1.92 3.29
N ALA A 150 -8.75 -1.74 2.05
CA ALA A 150 -8.62 -2.80 1.06
C ALA A 150 -7.34 -2.65 0.23
N VAL A 151 -6.79 -3.79 -0.19
CA VAL A 151 -5.67 -3.86 -1.14
C VAL A 151 -6.10 -4.71 -2.34
N VAL A 152 -5.92 -4.18 -3.55
CA VAL A 152 -6.23 -4.89 -4.81
C VAL A 152 -4.99 -4.93 -5.68
N ALA A 153 -4.29 -6.06 -5.63
CA ALA A 153 -3.01 -6.27 -6.26
C ALA A 153 -3.12 -7.22 -7.46
N ASP A 154 -3.23 -6.63 -8.65
CA ASP A 154 -3.27 -7.35 -9.92
C ASP A 154 -1.87 -7.80 -10.35
N THR A 155 -1.62 -9.12 -10.34
CA THR A 155 -0.30 -9.67 -10.66
C THR A 155 0.09 -9.48 -12.12
N GLU A 156 -0.87 -9.35 -13.04
CA GLU A 156 -0.58 -9.07 -14.45
C GLU A 156 0.05 -7.67 -14.58
N ILE A 157 -0.53 -6.69 -13.88
CA ILE A 157 -0.03 -5.31 -13.87
C ILE A 157 1.31 -5.24 -13.13
N LEU A 158 1.42 -5.87 -11.96
CA LEU A 158 2.65 -5.88 -11.18
C LEU A 158 3.82 -6.55 -11.94
N ALA A 159 3.55 -7.57 -12.75
CA ALA A 159 4.55 -8.24 -13.57
C ALA A 159 5.10 -7.36 -14.71
N GLN A 160 4.32 -6.36 -15.15
CA GLN A 160 4.73 -5.40 -16.17
C GLN A 160 5.50 -4.20 -15.58
N ALA A 161 5.50 -4.04 -14.26
CA ALA A 161 6.25 -2.98 -13.60
C ALA A 161 7.76 -3.10 -13.88
N PRO A 162 8.52 -1.98 -13.87
CA PRO A 162 9.96 -2.04 -14.02
C PRO A 162 10.60 -3.03 -13.03
N TRP A 163 11.35 -4.01 -13.55
CA TRP A 163 11.93 -5.10 -12.75
C TRP A 163 12.66 -4.66 -11.49
N ARG A 164 13.32 -3.49 -11.56
CA ARG A 164 14.02 -2.88 -10.42
C ARG A 164 13.08 -2.68 -9.21
N LEU A 165 11.81 -2.40 -9.43
CA LEU A 165 10.82 -2.22 -8.37
C LEU A 165 10.50 -3.55 -7.69
N THR A 166 10.27 -4.64 -8.44
CA THR A 166 10.09 -5.97 -7.86
C THR A 166 11.30 -6.40 -7.01
N THR A 167 12.52 -6.16 -7.51
CA THR A 167 13.73 -6.44 -6.72
C THR A 167 13.88 -5.54 -5.51
N ALA A 168 13.38 -4.29 -5.57
CA ALA A 168 13.35 -3.40 -4.41
C ALA A 168 12.39 -3.93 -3.34
N GLY A 169 11.21 -4.43 -3.72
CA GLY A 169 10.29 -5.07 -2.79
C GLY A 169 10.89 -6.31 -2.13
N CYS A 170 11.66 -7.11 -2.88
CA CYS A 170 12.41 -8.22 -2.30
C CYS A 170 13.41 -7.74 -1.24
N ALA A 171 14.18 -6.69 -1.54
CA ALA A 171 15.16 -6.15 -0.60
C ALA A 171 14.50 -5.56 0.66
N ASP A 172 13.35 -4.92 0.51
CA ASP A 172 12.53 -4.39 1.61
C ASP A 172 12.13 -5.52 2.58
N ILE A 173 11.59 -6.62 2.05
CA ILE A 173 11.21 -7.80 2.84
C ILE A 173 12.43 -8.46 3.51
N ILE A 174 13.56 -8.60 2.80
CA ILE A 174 14.77 -9.19 3.36
C ILE A 174 15.30 -8.36 4.55
N SER A 175 15.09 -7.04 4.52
CA SER A 175 15.52 -6.14 5.60
C SER A 175 14.84 -6.45 6.94
N ASN A 176 13.70 -7.15 6.92
CA ASN A 176 12.98 -7.59 8.12
C ASN A 176 13.84 -8.48 9.02
N TYR A 177 14.76 -9.28 8.47
CA TYR A 177 15.70 -10.06 9.29
C TYR A 177 16.47 -9.17 10.25
N THR A 178 17.08 -8.11 9.73
CA THR A 178 17.85 -7.18 10.56
C THR A 178 16.95 -6.34 11.45
N ALA A 179 15.78 -5.92 10.96
CA ALA A 179 14.83 -5.13 11.73
C ALA A 179 14.31 -5.88 12.97
N VAL A 180 13.96 -7.16 12.85
CA VAL A 180 13.51 -7.98 13.98
C VAL A 180 14.65 -8.17 14.99
N ARG A 181 15.88 -8.42 14.53
CA ARG A 181 17.05 -8.56 15.43
C ARG A 181 17.36 -7.27 16.20
N ASP A 182 17.29 -6.13 15.53
CA ASP A 182 17.46 -4.82 16.18
C ASP A 182 16.33 -4.54 17.17
N TRP A 183 15.09 -4.94 16.85
CA TRP A 183 13.95 -4.79 17.75
C TRP A 183 14.07 -5.69 18.99
N GLU A 184 14.49 -6.94 18.83
CA GLU A 184 14.83 -7.86 19.94
C GLU A 184 15.96 -7.30 20.82
N LEU A 185 16.99 -6.71 20.21
CA LEU A 185 18.10 -6.09 20.93
C LEU A 185 17.62 -4.85 21.71
N ALA A 186 16.83 -3.98 21.09
CA ALA A 186 16.25 -2.80 21.72
C ALA A 186 15.31 -3.19 22.86
N HIS A 187 14.54 -4.27 22.72
CA HIS A 187 13.72 -4.81 23.80
C HIS A 187 14.59 -5.22 25.00
N ARG A 188 15.65 -5.99 24.78
CA ARG A 188 16.55 -6.45 25.87
C ARG A 188 17.32 -5.33 26.55
N LEU A 189 17.82 -4.35 25.78
CA LEU A 189 18.72 -3.31 26.31
C LEU A 189 18.01 -2.03 26.76
N LYS A 190 16.87 -1.72 26.15
CA LYS A 190 16.16 -0.46 26.33
C LYS A 190 14.70 -0.64 26.74
N ASN A 191 14.24 -1.89 26.88
CA ASN A 191 12.86 -2.22 27.24
C ASN A 191 11.82 -1.59 26.28
N VAL A 192 12.19 -1.44 25.01
CA VAL A 192 11.26 -1.02 23.94
C VAL A 192 10.16 -2.09 23.83
N PRO A 193 8.87 -1.70 23.70
CA PRO A 193 7.79 -2.68 23.52
C PRO A 193 8.06 -3.59 22.32
N TYR A 194 7.93 -4.90 22.50
CA TYR A 194 8.11 -5.91 21.47
C TYR A 194 6.83 -6.72 21.31
N SER A 195 6.40 -6.91 20.06
CA SER A 195 5.28 -7.81 19.74
C SER A 195 5.84 -9.09 19.15
N GLU A 196 5.73 -10.19 19.90
CA GLU A 196 6.18 -11.50 19.45
C GLU A 196 5.47 -11.94 18.16
N TYR A 197 4.17 -11.62 18.04
CA TYR A 197 3.40 -11.92 16.83
C TYR A 197 3.91 -11.17 15.60
N ALA A 198 4.16 -9.86 15.73
CA ALA A 198 4.65 -9.05 14.61
C ALA A 198 6.09 -9.45 14.23
N GLY A 199 6.96 -9.68 15.21
CA GLY A 199 8.32 -10.14 14.97
C GLY A 199 8.36 -11.50 14.27
N ALA A 200 7.54 -12.46 14.70
CA ALA A 200 7.46 -13.78 14.08
C ALA A 200 6.93 -13.72 12.64
N LEU A 201 5.85 -12.96 12.38
CA LEU A 201 5.31 -12.80 11.02
C LEU A 201 6.32 -12.13 10.08
N SER A 202 6.96 -11.05 10.56
CA SER A 202 7.97 -10.31 9.79
C SER A 202 9.18 -11.19 9.44
N GLN A 203 9.67 -11.98 10.40
CA GLN A 203 10.78 -12.92 10.17
C GLN A 203 10.39 -14.07 9.24
N MET A 204 9.24 -14.72 9.46
CA MET A 204 8.75 -15.81 8.60
C MET A 204 8.57 -15.35 7.15
N THR A 205 8.08 -14.13 6.96
CA THR A 205 7.91 -13.53 5.62
C THR A 205 9.25 -13.39 4.90
N ALA A 206 10.29 -12.93 5.60
CA ALA A 206 11.64 -12.82 5.05
C ALA A 206 12.25 -14.19 4.72
N GLU A 207 12.06 -15.17 5.61
CA GLU A 207 12.49 -16.56 5.42
C GLU A 207 11.87 -17.18 4.18
N MET A 208 10.55 -17.11 4.04
CA MET A 208 9.85 -17.62 2.87
C MET A 208 10.33 -16.97 1.57
N LEU A 209 10.60 -15.66 1.58
CA LEU A 209 11.09 -14.98 0.39
C LEU A 209 12.50 -15.45 0.01
N VAL A 210 13.41 -15.56 0.98
CA VAL A 210 14.79 -16.02 0.73
C VAL A 210 14.82 -17.48 0.24
N GLU A 211 14.01 -18.35 0.84
CA GLU A 211 13.88 -19.74 0.40
C GLU A 211 13.37 -19.87 -1.05
N ASN A 212 12.55 -18.92 -1.49
CA ASN A 212 11.98 -18.88 -2.84
C ASN A 212 12.73 -17.94 -3.80
N ALA A 213 13.89 -17.39 -3.42
CA ALA A 213 14.59 -16.38 -4.21
C ALA A 213 14.96 -16.86 -5.63
N ASP A 214 15.32 -18.14 -5.78
CA ASP A 214 15.66 -18.74 -7.08
C ASP A 214 14.46 -18.81 -8.05
N SER A 215 13.24 -18.75 -7.52
CA SER A 215 12.00 -18.72 -8.29
C SER A 215 11.63 -17.31 -8.76
N ILE A 216 12.21 -16.26 -8.16
CA ILE A 216 11.93 -14.86 -8.49
C ILE A 216 12.74 -14.44 -9.71
N LYS A 217 12.08 -14.43 -10.87
CA LYS A 217 12.68 -14.16 -12.18
C LYS A 217 12.03 -12.98 -12.87
N ARG A 218 12.84 -12.25 -13.64
CA ARG A 218 12.36 -11.15 -14.49
C ARG A 218 11.36 -11.67 -15.52
N ASN A 219 10.30 -10.90 -15.76
CA ASN A 219 9.22 -11.21 -16.71
C ASN A 219 8.43 -12.50 -16.38
N LEU A 220 8.41 -12.92 -15.12
CA LEU A 220 7.57 -14.02 -14.65
C LEU A 220 6.52 -13.46 -13.69
N GLU A 221 5.24 -13.65 -13.99
CA GLU A 221 4.14 -13.17 -13.15
C GLU A 221 4.13 -13.81 -11.75
N GLU A 222 4.53 -15.08 -11.67
CA GLU A 222 4.68 -15.79 -10.39
C GLU A 222 5.67 -15.10 -9.45
N SER A 223 6.67 -14.39 -9.98
CA SER A 223 7.56 -13.54 -9.17
C SER A 223 6.78 -12.43 -8.48
N SER A 224 5.87 -11.76 -9.20
CA SER A 224 5.01 -10.72 -8.64
C SER A 224 4.07 -11.27 -7.58
N TRP A 225 3.52 -12.47 -7.80
CA TRP A 225 2.69 -13.17 -6.82
C TRP A 225 3.45 -13.45 -5.52
N ILE A 226 4.66 -14.00 -5.61
CA ILE A 226 5.51 -14.29 -4.44
C ILE A 226 5.83 -13.01 -3.67
N VAL A 227 6.30 -11.98 -4.39
CA VAL A 227 6.75 -10.72 -3.77
C VAL A 227 5.57 -9.97 -3.14
N VAL A 228 4.44 -9.84 -3.84
CA VAL A 228 3.31 -9.07 -3.30
C VAL A 228 2.68 -9.74 -2.09
N LYS A 229 2.58 -11.07 -2.07
CA LYS A 229 2.11 -11.79 -0.88
C LYS A 229 3.02 -11.56 0.32
N ALA A 230 4.34 -11.55 0.09
CA ALA A 230 5.28 -11.28 1.15
C ALA A 230 5.17 -9.82 1.63
N LEU A 231 5.01 -8.84 0.73
CA LEU A 231 4.77 -7.44 1.13
C LEU A 231 3.48 -7.27 1.93
N VAL A 232 2.39 -7.92 1.52
CA VAL A 232 1.12 -7.94 2.27
C VAL A 232 1.32 -8.54 3.66
N SER A 233 2.01 -9.67 3.75
CA SER A 233 2.30 -10.35 5.03
C SER A 233 3.20 -9.52 5.94
N SER A 234 4.10 -8.71 5.38
CA SER A 234 4.96 -7.79 6.14
C SER A 234 4.20 -6.58 6.69
N GLY A 235 3.18 -6.10 5.97
CA GLY A 235 2.39 -4.94 6.37
C GLY A 235 1.29 -5.22 7.39
N VAL A 236 0.95 -6.50 7.61
CA VAL A 236 -0.05 -7.02 8.57
C VAL A 236 0.60 -7.33 9.92
#